data_AF-A0A1V5QJS5-F1
#
_entry.id   AF-A0A1V5QJS5-F1
#
_cell.length_a   1.000
_cell.length_b   1.000
_cell.length_c   1.000
_cell.angle_alpha   90.00
_cell.angle_beta   90.00
_cell.angle_gamma   90.00
#
_symmetry.space_group_name_H-M   'P 1'
#
loop_
_entity.id
_entity.type
_entity.pdbx_description
1 polymer ?
#
loop_
_entity_poly.entity_id
_entity_poly.type
_entity_poly.pdbx_seq_one_letter_code
_entity_poly.pdbx_strand_id
1 'polypeptide(L)'
;MPPTPILHAPDAFGDRFDLKQLPLARPGSGYAVQYLGSDTLLDRERGIFLPVRDPGLKALFDSFDLAHRAASQWLWRQNTSVEEHPLAIVPAFFDFALERHVLVYGVLCPSPSSPRP
;
A
#
# COMPACT_ATOMS: atom_id res chain seq x y z
N MET A 1 -19.50 25.00 6.25
CA MET A 1 -18.87 23.88 6.97
C MET A 1 -17.85 23.26 6.03
N PRO A 2 -16.56 23.17 6.36
CA PRO A 2 -15.64 22.36 5.57
C PRO A 2 -16.07 20.90 5.66
N PRO A 3 -15.90 20.08 4.60
CA PRO A 3 -16.17 18.65 4.70
C PRO A 3 -15.23 18.07 5.76
N THR A 4 -15.81 17.48 6.80
CA THR A 4 -15.08 16.66 7.77
C THR A 4 -14.32 15.60 6.97
N PRO A 5 -12.98 15.51 7.08
CA PRO A 5 -12.28 14.41 6.44
C PRO A 5 -12.84 13.13 7.06
N ILE A 6 -13.50 12.31 6.23
CA ILE A 6 -13.91 10.97 6.63
C ILE A 6 -12.63 10.30 7.11
N LEU A 7 -12.50 10.11 8.41
CA LEU A 7 -11.46 9.27 8.98
C LEU A 7 -11.80 7.86 8.50
N HIS A 8 -11.17 7.46 7.39
CA HIS A 8 -11.22 6.09 6.89
C HIS A 8 -10.89 5.16 8.07
N ALA A 9 -11.63 4.06 8.19
CA ALA A 9 -11.44 3.09 9.26
C ALA A 9 -9.94 2.73 9.37
N PRO A 10 -9.34 2.75 10.57
CA PRO A 10 -7.91 2.52 10.74
C PRO A 10 -7.46 1.13 10.23
N ASP A 11 -8.41 0.20 10.06
CA ASP A 11 -8.22 -1.18 9.60
C ASP A 11 -8.55 -1.39 8.11
N ALA A 12 -8.91 -0.32 7.39
CA ALA A 12 -9.34 -0.35 5.98
C ALA A 12 -8.34 -1.01 5.02
N PHE A 13 -7.05 -0.95 5.35
CA PHE A 13 -5.94 -1.41 4.49
C PHE A 13 -5.05 -2.45 5.18
N GLY A 14 -5.54 -3.04 6.26
CA GLY A 14 -4.79 -3.91 7.17
C GLY A 14 -4.51 -3.25 8.52
N ASP A 15 -4.10 -4.07 9.48
CA ASP A 15 -3.70 -3.63 10.81
C ASP A 15 -2.45 -2.74 10.75
N ARG A 16 -2.33 -1.79 11.68
CA ARG A 16 -1.11 -0.98 11.80
C ARG A 16 0.04 -1.87 12.25
N PHE A 17 1.01 -2.10 11.36
CA PHE A 17 2.21 -2.86 11.69
C PHE A 17 3.46 -1.98 11.73
N ASP A 18 4.36 -2.31 12.65
CA ASP A 18 5.64 -1.63 12.80
C ASP A 18 6.75 -2.43 12.12
N LEU A 19 7.44 -1.82 11.15
CA LEU A 19 8.51 -2.48 10.39
C LEU A 19 9.61 -3.03 11.29
N LYS A 20 9.84 -2.39 12.44
CA LYS A 20 10.85 -2.79 13.43
C LYS A 20 10.41 -3.96 14.31
N GLN A 21 9.10 -4.18 14.43
CA GLN A 21 8.53 -5.25 15.25
C GLN A 21 8.18 -6.48 14.44
N LEU A 22 8.08 -6.36 13.12
CA LEU A 22 7.87 -7.51 12.26
C LEU A 22 9.14 -8.37 12.20
N PRO A 23 9.02 -9.71 12.32
CA PRO A 23 10.12 -10.64 12.12
C PRO A 23 10.43 -10.75 10.63
N LEU A 24 10.92 -9.66 10.03
CA LEU A 24 11.27 -9.61 8.62
C LEU A 24 12.67 -10.18 8.42
N ALA A 25 12.82 -11.01 7.39
CA ALA A 25 14.14 -11.51 6.96
C ALA A 25 15.09 -10.37 6.51
N ARG A 26 14.53 -9.20 6.19
CA ARG A 26 15.26 -7.99 5.82
C ARG A 26 14.55 -6.79 6.43
N PRO A 27 15.27 -5.78 6.96
CA PRO A 27 14.63 -4.57 7.43
C PRO A 27 13.86 -3.92 6.27
N GLY A 28 12.54 -3.84 6.37
CA GLY A 28 11.76 -3.02 5.46
C GLY A 28 12.18 -1.56 5.63
N SER A 29 12.51 -0.87 4.54
CA SER A 29 12.90 0.55 4.60
C SER A 29 11.70 1.48 4.65
N GLY A 30 10.50 1.01 4.31
CA GLY A 30 9.30 1.82 4.36
C GLY A 30 8.02 1.03 4.09
N TYR A 31 6.93 1.79 4.01
CA TYR A 31 5.60 1.29 3.70
C TYR A 31 5.27 1.59 2.24
N ALA A 32 4.66 0.67 1.52
CA ALA A 32 4.18 0.88 0.16
C ALA A 32 2.69 0.50 0.07
N VAL A 33 1.95 1.18 -0.78
CA VAL A 33 0.55 0.82 -1.07
C VAL A 33 0.53 -0.01 -2.33
N GLN A 34 0.23 -1.30 -2.19
CA GLN A 34 0.12 -2.24 -3.29
C GLN A 34 -1.33 -2.33 -3.78
N TYR A 35 -1.51 -2.47 -5.09
CA TYR A 35 -2.77 -2.93 -5.64
C TYR A 35 -2.85 -4.46 -5.52
N LEU A 36 -3.84 -4.95 -4.78
CA LEU A 36 -4.10 -6.37 -4.59
C LEU A 36 -4.31 -7.06 -5.94
N GLY A 37 -3.60 -8.18 -6.14
CA GLY A 37 -3.67 -8.96 -7.38
C GLY A 37 -2.84 -8.38 -8.53
N SER A 38 -2.03 -7.36 -8.28
CA SER A 38 -1.07 -6.83 -9.25
C SER A 38 0.26 -6.46 -8.58
N ASP A 39 1.35 -6.51 -9.34
CA ASP A 39 2.68 -6.08 -8.90
C ASP A 39 2.87 -4.56 -9.03
N THR A 40 1.80 -3.79 -8.79
CA THR A 40 1.84 -2.32 -8.89
C THR A 40 1.78 -1.69 -7.50
N LEU A 41 2.52 -0.59 -7.33
CA LEU A 41 2.53 0.22 -6.13
C LEU A 41 2.10 1.65 -6.43
N LEU A 42 1.47 2.29 -5.46
CA LEU A 42 1.12 3.70 -5.53
C LEU A 42 2.39 4.55 -5.44
N ASP A 43 2.65 5.29 -6.50
CA ASP A 43 3.68 6.30 -6.54
C ASP A 43 3.27 7.50 -5.68
N ARG A 44 4.11 7.88 -4.73
CA ARG A 44 3.82 8.97 -3.79
C ARG A 44 3.90 10.36 -4.42
N GLU A 45 4.64 10.52 -5.52
CA GLU A 45 4.82 11.84 -6.18
C GLU A 45 3.74 12.10 -7.22
N ARG A 46 3.41 11.08 -8.02
CA ARG A 46 2.45 11.13 -9.11
C ARG A 46 1.05 10.74 -8.65
N GLY A 47 0.94 9.99 -7.56
CA GLY A 47 -0.33 9.49 -7.04
C GLY A 47 -1.02 8.52 -7.99
N ILE A 48 -0.25 7.73 -8.75
CA ILE A 48 -0.71 6.71 -9.71
C ILE A 48 -0.06 5.36 -9.38
N PHE A 49 -0.66 4.25 -9.82
CA PHE A 49 -0.07 2.93 -9.66
C PHE A 49 0.97 2.66 -10.76
N LEU A 50 2.19 2.30 -10.38
CA LEU A 50 3.27 1.92 -11.28
C LEU A 50 3.79 0.52 -10.91
N PRO A 51 4.27 -0.27 -11.88
CA PRO A 51 4.83 -1.59 -11.61
C PRO A 51 6.07 -1.49 -10.72
N VAL A 52 6.27 -2.45 -9.81
CA VAL A 52 7.43 -2.51 -8.89
C VAL A 52 8.80 -2.48 -9.60
N ARG A 53 8.82 -2.89 -10.87
CA ARG A 53 10.00 -2.90 -11.73
C ARG A 53 10.33 -1.54 -12.34
N ASP A 54 9.46 -0.55 -12.19
CA ASP A 54 9.70 0.79 -12.70
C ASP A 54 10.78 1.48 -11.85
N PRO A 55 11.91 1.92 -12.45
CA PRO A 55 12.99 2.55 -11.70
C PRO A 55 12.64 3.97 -11.21
N GLY A 56 11.63 4.60 -11.82
CA GLY A 56 11.14 5.92 -11.44
C GLY A 56 10.04 5.88 -10.38
N LEU A 57 9.56 4.70 -10.00
CA LEU A 57 8.56 4.51 -8.96
C LEU A 57 9.12 4.97 -7.62
N LYS A 58 8.36 5.77 -6.89
CA LYS A 58 8.62 6.19 -5.51
C LYS A 58 7.46 5.79 -4.63
N ALA A 59 7.40 4.50 -4.30
CA ALA A 59 6.33 3.93 -3.49
C ALA A 59 6.67 3.82 -2.00
N LEU A 60 7.87 4.20 -1.58
CA LEU A 60 8.26 4.17 -0.17
C LEU A 60 7.75 5.40 0.59
N PHE A 61 6.89 5.12 1.56
CA PHE A 61 6.41 6.03 2.57
C PHE A 61 7.15 5.80 3.88
N ASP A 62 7.52 6.90 4.55
CA ASP A 62 8.25 6.89 5.82
C ASP A 62 7.41 6.39 7.01
N SER A 63 6.08 6.32 6.87
CA SER A 63 5.17 5.88 7.94
C SER A 63 3.88 5.30 7.38
N PHE A 64 3.26 4.39 8.14
CA PHE A 64 1.98 3.79 7.79
C PHE A 64 0.90 4.85 7.54
N ASP A 65 0.78 5.86 8.40
CA ASP A 65 -0.21 6.94 8.23
C ASP A 65 -0.02 7.74 6.92
N LEU A 66 1.21 7.89 6.42
CA LEU A 66 1.46 8.54 5.13
C LEU A 66 0.98 7.67 3.97
N ALA A 67 1.29 6.37 4.00
CA ALA A 67 0.81 5.41 3.01
C ALA A 67 -0.72 5.34 3.03
N HIS A 68 -1.33 5.29 4.22
CA HIS A 68 -2.77 5.28 4.41
C HIS A 68 -3.43 6.55 3.84
N ARG A 69 -2.91 7.74 4.13
CA ARG A 69 -3.45 8.99 3.56
C ARG A 69 -3.36 9.00 2.04
N ALA A 70 -2.29 8.48 1.46
CA ALA A 70 -2.14 8.40 0.00
C ALA A 70 -3.14 7.40 -0.61
N ALA A 71 -3.33 6.24 0.01
CA ALA A 71 -4.32 5.24 -0.39
C ALA A 71 -5.75 5.79 -0.31
N SER A 72 -6.13 6.41 0.81
CA SER A 72 -7.43 7.07 1.00
C SER A 72 -7.69 8.14 -0.06
N GLN A 73 -6.70 8.99 -0.36
CA GLN A 73 -6.83 10.01 -1.41
C GLN A 73 -7.00 9.39 -2.80
N TRP A 74 -6.34 8.27 -3.07
CA TRP A 74 -6.51 7.58 -4.34
C TRP A 74 -7.92 6.99 -4.47
N LEU A 75 -8.43 6.31 -3.44
CA LEU A 75 -9.81 5.78 -3.44
C LEU A 75 -10.85 6.88 -3.59
N TRP A 76 -10.66 8.00 -2.88
CA TRP A 76 -11.55 9.14 -2.98
C TRP A 76 -11.61 9.69 -4.42
N ARG A 77 -10.48 9.70 -5.14
CA ARG A 77 -10.42 10.07 -6.56
C ARG A 77 -11.09 9.06 -7.48
N GLN A 78 -11.05 7.77 -7.14
CA GLN A 78 -11.66 6.71 -7.95
C GLN A 78 -13.16 6.51 -7.68
N ASN A 79 -13.70 7.16 -6.65
CA ASN A 79 -15.09 6.99 -6.21
C ASN A 79 -15.42 5.51 -5.90
N THR A 80 -14.42 4.73 -5.49
CA THR A 80 -14.55 3.33 -5.09
C THR A 80 -14.90 3.26 -3.61
N SER A 81 -15.91 2.45 -3.29
CA SER A 81 -16.32 2.21 -1.91
C SER A 81 -15.24 1.49 -1.12
N VAL A 82 -15.18 1.84 0.16
CA VAL A 82 -14.18 1.36 1.11
C VAL A 82 -14.31 -0.16 1.37
N GLU A 83 -15.43 -0.77 1.00
CA GLU A 83 -15.64 -2.21 1.21
C GLU A 83 -15.06 -3.08 0.09
N GLU A 84 -14.74 -2.49 -1.06
CA GLU A 84 -14.12 -3.17 -2.22
C GLU A 84 -12.65 -2.76 -2.41
N HIS A 85 -11.93 -2.40 -1.34
CA HIS A 85 -10.55 -1.92 -1.46
C HIS A 85 -9.64 -2.94 -2.16
N PRO A 86 -9.21 -2.67 -3.39
CA PRO A 86 -8.21 -3.51 -4.04
C PRO A 86 -6.80 -3.07 -3.60
N LEU A 87 -6.66 -2.45 -2.42
CA LEU A 87 -5.42 -1.83 -1.97
C LEU A 87 -4.98 -2.42 -0.63
N ALA A 88 -3.68 -2.68 -0.48
CA ALA A 88 -3.08 -3.10 0.78
C ALA A 88 -1.81 -2.31 1.06
N ILE A 89 -1.60 -1.94 2.32
CA ILE A 89 -0.34 -1.34 2.76
C ILE A 89 0.60 -2.49 3.13
N VAL A 90 1.75 -2.55 2.48
CA VAL A 90 2.72 -3.63 2.64
C VAL A 90 4.10 -3.06 2.99
N PRO A 91 4.90 -3.78 3.79
CA PRO A 91 6.30 -3.45 3.98
C PRO A 91 7.05 -3.64 2.66
N ALA A 92 7.80 -2.63 2.26
CA ALA A 92 8.63 -2.64 1.08
C ALA A 92 10.02 -2.06 1.40
N PHE A 93 10.98 -2.38 0.54
CA PHE A 93 12.27 -1.71 0.54
C PHE A 93 12.70 -1.45 -0.89
N PHE A 94 13.56 -0.45 -1.08
CA PHE A 94 14.20 -0.20 -2.35
C PHE A 94 15.51 -0.97 -2.36
N ASP A 95 15.66 -1.85 -3.34
CA ASP A 95 16.91 -2.57 -3.54
C ASP A 95 17.80 -1.73 -4.46
N PHE A 96 18.84 -1.11 -3.87
CA PHE A 96 19.79 -0.29 -4.61
C PHE A 96 20.67 -1.08 -5.59
N ALA A 97 20.83 -2.40 -5.38
CA ALA A 97 21.59 -3.25 -6.30
C ALA A 97 20.76 -3.63 -7.53
N LEU A 98 19.44 -3.73 -7.38
CA LEU A 98 18.49 -4.07 -8.44
C LEU A 98 17.70 -2.87 -8.98
N GLU A 99 17.97 -1.66 -8.45
CA GLU A 99 17.33 -0.38 -8.74
C GLU A 99 15.79 -0.45 -8.81
N ARG A 100 15.18 -1.20 -7.89
CA ARG A 100 13.73 -1.45 -7.90
C ARG A 100 13.13 -1.63 -6.53
N HIS A 101 11.80 -1.47 -6.45
CA HIS A 101 11.04 -1.75 -5.25
C HIS A 101 10.88 -3.26 -5.06
N VAL A 102 11.14 -3.74 -3.84
CA VAL A 102 10.94 -5.13 -3.45
C VAL A 102 9.90 -5.18 -2.35
N LEU A 103 8.83 -5.92 -2.62
CA LEU A 103 7.78 -6.23 -1.66
C LEU A 103 8.27 -7.32 -0.72
N VAL A 104 8.25 -7.08 0.59
CA VAL A 104 8.76 -8.05 1.56
C VAL A 104 7.89 -9.30 1.64
N TYR A 105 6.57 -9.16 1.47
CA TYR A 105 5.62 -10.28 1.42
C TYR A 105 5.23 -10.71 0.00
N GLY A 106 5.83 -10.12 -1.05
CA GLY A 106 5.40 -10.35 -2.43
C GLY A 106 4.04 -9.72 -2.75
N VAL A 107 3.45 -10.12 -3.87
CA VAL A 107 2.15 -9.64 -4.33
C VAL A 107 1.06 -10.27 -3.49
N LEU A 108 0.36 -9.45 -2.69
CA LEU A 108 -0.84 -9.91 -2.02
C LEU A 108 -1.96 -10.06 -3.05
N CYS A 109 -2.56 -11.25 -3.12
CA CYS A 109 -3.81 -11.46 -3.87
C CYS A 109 -4.97 -10.92 -3.03
N PRO A 110 -6.02 -10.32 -3.65
CA PRO A 110 -7.25 -10.06 -2.94
C PRO A 110 -7.72 -11.41 -2.43
N SER A 111 -7.93 -11.52 -1.11
CA SER A 111 -8.42 -12.75 -0.54
C SER A 111 -9.73 -13.10 -1.27
N PRO A 112 -9.91 -14.33 -1.77
CA PRO A 112 -11.24 -14.75 -2.17
C PRO A 112 -12.05 -14.73 -0.88
N SER A 113 -12.91 -13.74 -0.72
CA SER A 113 -13.97 -13.76 0.28
C SER A 113 -14.60 -15.14 0.18
N SER A 114 -14.46 -15.96 1.24
CA SER A 114 -14.92 -17.35 1.26
C SER A 114 -16.29 -17.46 0.59
N PRO A 115 -16.53 -18.47 -0.26
CA PRO A 115 -17.89 -18.83 -0.62
C PRO A 115 -18.58 -19.21 0.70
N ARG A 116 -19.53 -18.38 1.17
CA ARG A 116 -20.40 -18.81 2.26
C ARG A 116 -21.24 -19.98 1.72
N PRO A 117 -21.29 -21.12 2.44
CA PRO A 117 -22.12 -22.27 2.09
C PRO A 117 -23.62 -21.97 2.23
#